data_AF-A0A7Y5KKN5-F1
#
_entry.id   AF-A0A7Y5KKN5-F1
#
_cell.length_a   1.000
_cell.length_b   1.000
_cell.length_c   1.000
_cell.angle_alpha   90.00
_cell.angle_beta   90.00
_cell.angle_gamma   90.00
#
_symmetry.space_group_name_H-M   'P 1'
#
loop_
_entity.id
_entity.type
_entity.pdbx_description
1 polymer ?
#
loop_
_entity_poly.entity_id
_entity_poly.type
_entity_poly.pdbx_seq_one_letter_code
_entity_poly.pdbx_strand_id
1 'polypeptide(L)' 'MAAVEITPVAFEDPPLLNVVGVHQPYALRAIVRVRTDSGSVGLGETYADETHLARLAAVARAVVGTDVFDLN' A
#
# COMPACT_ATOMS: atom_id res chain seq x y z
N MET A 1 -5.01 9.92 -17.00
CA MET A 1 -6.27 9.53 -16.33
C MET A 1 -5.93 9.20 -14.89
N ALA A 2 -6.71 9.71 -13.93
CA ALA A 2 -6.45 9.47 -12.52
C ALA A 2 -6.67 7.99 -12.15
N ALA A 3 -5.79 7.44 -11.32
CA ALA A 3 -5.84 6.03 -10.94
C ALA A 3 -5.07 5.77 -9.63
N VAL A 4 -5.47 4.72 -8.92
CA VAL A 4 -4.73 4.20 -7.77
C VAL A 4 -4.38 2.74 -8.00
N GLU A 5 -3.10 2.41 -7.96
CA GLU A 5 -2.55 1.06 -8.14
C GLU A 5 -1.97 0.58 -6.80
N ILE A 6 -2.28 -0.67 -6.42
CA ILE A 6 -1.73 -1.32 -5.23
C ILE A 6 -0.82 -2.48 -5.69
N THR A 7 0.46 -2.39 -5.38
CA THR A 7 1.44 -3.42 -5.75
C THR A 7 2.00 -4.08 -4.48
N PRO A 8 1.59 -5.31 -4.16
CA PRO A 8 2.23 -6.10 -3.12
C PRO A 8 3.68 -6.41 -3.49
N VAL A 9 4.59 -6.30 -2.52
CA VAL A 9 6.00 -6.64 -2.64
C VAL A 9 6.41 -7.50 -1.45
N ALA A 10 7.31 -8.44 -1.71
CA ALA A 10 7.96 -9.26 -0.70
C ALA A 10 9.47 -9.12 -0.84
N PHE A 11 10.18 -9.04 0.26
CA PHE A 11 11.64 -9.03 0.29
C PHE A 11 12.15 -9.85 1.46
N GLU A 12 13.37 -10.38 1.33
CA GLU A 12 14.00 -11.21 2.34
C GLU A 12 14.14 -10.47 3.66
N ASP A 13 13.75 -11.12 4.74
CA ASP A 13 13.87 -10.60 6.10
C ASP A 13 14.60 -11.64 6.97
N PRO A 14 15.72 -11.29 7.64
CA PRO A 14 16.44 -12.22 8.50
C PRO A 14 15.56 -12.73 9.65
N PRO A 15 15.87 -13.90 10.24
CA PRO A 15 15.10 -14.46 11.36
C PRO A 15 15.37 -13.70 12.68
N LEU A 16 14.88 -12.47 12.76
CA LEU A 16 15.03 -11.59 13.92
C LEU A 16 14.05 -12.00 15.04
N LEU A 17 14.58 -12.24 16.24
CA LEU A 17 13.77 -12.58 17.42
C LEU A 17 13.18 -11.32 18.06
N ASN A 18 11.91 -11.38 18.45
CA ASN A 18 11.20 -10.36 19.19
C ASN A 18 10.17 -10.98 20.17
N VAL A 19 9.38 -10.16 20.86
CA VAL A 19 8.43 -10.61 21.89
C VAL A 19 7.25 -11.43 21.34
N VAL A 20 7.03 -11.44 20.02
CA VAL A 20 5.97 -12.20 19.35
C VAL A 20 6.50 -13.40 18.55
N GLY A 21 7.80 -13.71 18.64
CA GLY A 21 8.43 -14.84 17.97
C GLY A 21 9.61 -14.41 17.12
N VAL A 22 9.78 -15.05 15.97
CA VAL A 22 10.85 -14.75 15.00
C VAL A 22 10.24 -14.28 13.70
N HIS A 23 10.90 -13.34 13.03
CA HIS A 23 10.49 -12.87 11.70
C HIS A 23 10.35 -14.03 10.72
N GLN A 24 9.34 -13.92 9.85
CA GLN A 24 9.17 -14.84 8.72
C GLN A 24 10.26 -14.56 7.67
N PRO A 25 10.55 -15.50 6.75
CA PRO A 25 11.60 -15.32 5.74
C PRO A 25 11.41 -14.13 4.80
N TYR A 26 10.17 -13.62 4.70
CA TYR A 26 9.84 -12.46 3.88
C TYR A 26 8.97 -11.46 4.64
N ALA A 27 9.33 -10.19 4.56
CA ALA A 27 8.46 -9.09 4.96
C ALA A 27 7.56 -8.69 3.78
N LEU A 28 6.27 -8.46 4.06
CA LEU A 28 5.27 -8.09 3.05
C LEU A 28 4.92 -6.61 3.17
N ARG A 29 5.01 -5.88 2.06
CA ARG A 29 4.64 -4.47 1.95
C ARG A 29 3.78 -4.24 0.72
N ALA A 30 3.01 -3.16 0.70
CA ALA A 30 2.24 -2.73 -0.45
C ALA A 30 2.68 -1.32 -0.84
N ILE A 31 3.05 -1.15 -2.11
CA ILE A 31 3.26 0.16 -2.70
C ILE A 31 1.90 0.68 -3.20
N VAL A 32 1.49 1.83 -2.68
CA VAL A 32 0.33 2.57 -3.15
C VAL A 32 0.81 3.62 -4.11
N ARG A 33 0.39 3.55 -5.38
CA ARG A 33 0.70 4.56 -6.39
C ARG A 33 -0.56 5.30 -6.78
N VAL A 34 -0.55 6.61 -6.60
CA VAL A 34 -1.65 7.51 -7.00
C VAL A 34 -1.20 8.33 -8.21
N ARG A 35 -1.94 8.28 -9.30
CA ARG A 35 -1.77 9.16 -10.46
C ARG A 35 -2.92 10.17 -10.48
N THR A 36 -2.62 11.45 -10.59
CA THR A 36 -3.62 12.52 -10.72
C THR A 36 -3.91 12.80 -12.20
N ASP A 37 -4.95 13.59 -12.45
CA ASP A 37 -5.25 14.14 -13.78
C ASP A 37 -4.24 15.19 -14.24
N SER A 38 -3.61 15.92 -13.31
CA SER A 38 -2.49 16.84 -13.55
C SER A 38 -1.18 16.16 -13.98
N GLY A 39 -1.15 14.82 -14.01
CA GLY A 39 0.02 14.02 -14.41
C GLY A 39 1.03 13.79 -13.29
N SER A 40 0.76 14.25 -12.07
CA SER A 40 1.59 13.97 -10.89
C SER A 40 1.43 12.52 -10.43
N VAL A 41 2.48 11.99 -9.81
CA VAL A 41 2.48 10.65 -9.21
C VAL A 41 2.91 10.73 -7.76
N GLY A 42 2.06 10.24 -6.86
CA GLY A 42 2.36 10.04 -5.44
C GLY A 42 2.63 8.57 -5.13
N LEU A 43 3.53 8.32 -4.18
CA LEU A 43 3.85 6.98 -3.69
C LEU A 43 3.70 6.93 -2.17
N GLY A 44 3.11 5.84 -1.69
CA GLY A 44 3.04 5.48 -0.28
C GLY A 44 3.35 4.01 -0.08
N GLU A 45 3.68 3.63 1.15
CA GLU A 45 4.01 2.25 1.51
C GLU A 45 3.36 1.87 2.84
N THR A 46 2.81 0.66 2.91
CA THR A 46 2.19 0.11 4.12
C THR A 46 2.29 -1.42 4.15
N TYR A 47 1.66 -2.06 5.14
CA TYR A 47 1.56 -3.51 5.27
C TYR A 47 0.80 -4.16 4.11
N ALA A 48 1.04 -5.45 3.87
CA ALA A 48 0.40 -6.21 2.78
C ALA A 48 -0.07 -7.60 3.20
N ASP A 49 -0.55 -7.76 4.43
CA ASP A 49 -1.36 -8.94 4.74
C ASP A 49 -2.67 -8.89 3.95
N GLU A 50 -3.31 -10.05 3.76
CA GLU A 50 -4.49 -10.21 2.92
C GLU A 50 -5.66 -9.28 3.32
N THR A 51 -5.88 -9.09 4.62
CA THR A 51 -6.93 -8.20 5.12
C THR A 51 -6.59 -6.75 4.79
N HIS A 52 -5.33 -6.35 4.92
CA HIS A 52 -4.88 -5.02 4.54
C HIS A 52 -4.99 -4.77 3.03
N LEU A 53 -4.60 -5.74 2.19
CA LEU A 53 -4.72 -5.64 0.74
C LEU A 53 -6.17 -5.51 0.27
N ALA A 54 -7.10 -6.26 0.86
CA ALA A 54 -8.52 -6.14 0.55
C ALA A 54 -9.06 -4.74 0.86
N ARG A 55 -8.64 -4.17 2.01
CA ARG A 55 -9.00 -2.78 2.40
C ARG A 55 -8.39 -1.76 1.45
N LEU A 56 -7.11 -1.88 1.12
CA LEU A 56 -6.44 -1.00 0.15
C LEU A 56 -7.13 -1.03 -1.20
N ALA A 57 -7.48 -2.20 -1.71
CA ALA A 57 -8.17 -2.34 -2.99
C ALA A 57 -9.56 -1.67 -2.98
N ALA A 58 -10.29 -1.75 -1.86
CA ALA A 58 -11.57 -1.06 -1.71
C ALA A 58 -11.41 0.46 -1.72
N VAL A 59 -10.44 1.00 -0.96
CA VAL A 59 -10.16 2.43 -0.90
C VAL A 59 -9.63 2.95 -2.23
N ALA A 60 -8.74 2.23 -2.91
CA ALA A 60 -8.20 2.59 -4.22
C ALA A 60 -9.29 2.86 -5.26
N ARG A 61 -10.42 2.14 -5.20
CA ARG A 61 -11.59 2.40 -6.05
C ARG A 61 -12.40 3.62 -5.61
N ALA A 62 -12.50 3.85 -4.30
CA ALA A 62 -13.36 4.89 -3.73
C ALA A 62 -12.75 6.30 -3.84
N VAL A 63 -11.42 6.44 -3.83
CA VAL A 63 -10.74 7.75 -3.82
C VAL A 63 -10.51 8.34 -5.21
N VAL A 64 -10.74 7.58 -6.28
CA VAL A 64 -10.62 8.11 -7.64
C VAL A 64 -11.76 9.10 -7.88
N GLY A 65 -11.40 10.34 -8.21
CA GLY A 65 -12.35 11.44 -8.42
C GLY A 65 -12.48 12.39 -7.22
N THR A 66 -11.84 12.10 -6.10
CA THR A 66 -11.73 13.01 -4.95
C THR A 66 -10.64 14.06 -5.20
N ASP A 67 -10.83 15.27 -4.65
CA ASP A 67 -9.80 16.32 -4.65
C ASP A 67 -8.64 15.91 -3.73
N VAL A 68 -7.40 16.12 -4.17
CA VAL A 68 -6.20 15.77 -3.39
C VAL A 68 -6.03 16.58 -2.10
N PHE A 69 -6.73 17.69 -1.96
CA PHE A 69 -6.77 18.53 -0.76
C PHE A 69 -8.01 18.29 0.11
N ASP A 70 -8.88 17.34 -0.27
CA ASP A 70 -10.00 16.89 0.56
C ASP A 70 -9.52 15.89 1.62
N LEU A 71 -9.05 16.43 2.75
CA LEU A 71 -8.36 15.68 3.80
C LEU A 71 -9.28 15.24 4.96
N ASN A 72 -10.61 15.33 4.85
CA ASN A 72 -11.56 15.03 5.93
C ASN A 72 -12.73 14.14 5.51
#